data_AF-A0A925WBV0-F1
#
_entry.id   AF-A0A925WBV0-F1
#
_cell.length_a   1.000
_cell.length_b   1.000
_cell.length_c   1.000
_cell.angle_alpha   90.00
_cell.angle_beta   90.00
_cell.angle_gamma   90.00
#
_symmetry.space_group_name_H-M   'P 1'
#
loop_
_entity.id
_entity.type
_entity.pdbx_description
1 polymer ?
#
loop_
_entity_poly.entity_id
_entity_poly.type
_entity_poly.pdbx_seq_one_letter_code
_entity_poly.pdbx_strand_id
1 'polypeptide(L)' 'ATPLVTVLDGHPHTLAFLAGINRVRAVHLGVSRFGQSGDLDAVFRHHGLDTDSIVGSALDVLP' A
#
# COMPACT_ATOMS: atom_id res chain seq x y z
N ALA A 1 -5.50 15.97 -11.42
CA ALA A 1 -4.88 14.62 -11.46
C ALA A 1 -5.23 13.91 -10.16
N THR A 2 -5.49 12.60 -10.20
CA THR A 2 -5.92 11.83 -9.02
C THR A 2 -4.72 11.18 -8.35
N PRO A 3 -4.59 11.25 -7.00
CA PRO A 3 -3.55 10.51 -6.29
C PRO A 3 -3.62 9.00 -6.53
N LEU A 4 -2.49 8.31 -6.37
CA LEU A 4 -2.39 6.86 -6.54
C LEU A 4 -2.18 6.16 -5.20
N VAL A 5 -2.94 5.09 -4.97
CA VAL A 5 -2.63 4.10 -3.93
C VAL A 5 -2.28 2.80 -4.63
N THR A 6 -1.08 2.29 -4.43
CA THR A 6 -0.65 1.00 -4.99
C THR A 6 -0.62 -0.04 -3.88
N VAL A 7 -1.13 -1.24 -4.15
CA VAL A 7 -1.17 -2.36 -3.21
C VAL A 7 -0.49 -3.56 -3.87
N LEU A 8 0.49 -4.14 -3.18
CA LEU A 8 1.23 -5.32 -3.67
C LEU A 8 1.59 -6.24 -2.51
N ASP A 9 1.38 -7.54 -2.66
CA ASP A 9 1.96 -8.56 -1.77
C ASP A 9 3.46 -8.75 -2.11
N GLY A 10 4.25 -7.74 -1.77
CA GLY A 10 5.66 -7.60 -2.13
C GLY A 10 6.20 -6.22 -1.74
N HIS A 11 7.48 -5.98 -1.95
CA HIS A 11 8.09 -4.72 -1.48
C HIS A 11 7.44 -3.50 -2.16
N PRO A 12 6.96 -2.50 -1.39
CA PRO A 12 6.13 -1.39 -1.91
C PRO A 12 6.82 -0.56 -3.01
N HIS A 13 8.16 -0.48 -2.98
CA HIS A 13 8.94 0.20 -4.02
C HIS A 13 8.81 -0.39 -5.42
N THR A 14 8.35 -1.63 -5.57
CA THR A 14 8.18 -2.29 -6.88
C THR A 14 7.27 -1.48 -7.81
N LEU A 15 6.25 -0.82 -7.27
CA LEU A 15 5.28 -0.03 -8.04
C LEU A 15 5.46 1.49 -7.89
N ALA A 16 6.42 1.95 -7.08
CA ALA A 16 6.58 3.37 -6.77
C ALA A 16 6.84 4.25 -8.01
N PHE A 17 7.47 3.67 -9.04
CA PHE A 17 7.75 4.37 -10.30
C PHE A 17 6.49 4.86 -11.03
N LEU A 18 5.33 4.22 -10.83
CA LEU A 18 4.06 4.61 -11.46
C LEU A 18 3.64 6.03 -11.07
N ALA A 19 3.89 6.44 -9.82
CA ALA A 19 3.61 7.81 -9.37
C ALA A 19 4.51 8.84 -10.07
N GLY A 20 5.76 8.48 -10.34
CA GLY A 20 6.70 9.29 -11.11
C GLY A 20 6.26 9.48 -12.56
N ILE A 21 5.82 8.40 -13.23
CA ILE A 21 5.27 8.45 -14.59
C ILE A 21 4.03 9.35 -14.67
N ASN A 22 3.10 9.19 -13.71
CA ASN A 22 1.83 9.92 -13.70
C ASN A 22 1.94 11.35 -13.11
N ARG A 23 3.06 11.68 -12.45
CA ARG A 23 3.31 12.96 -11.77
C ARG A 23 2.21 13.31 -10.75
N VAL A 24 1.84 12.34 -9.91
CA VAL A 24 0.81 12.50 -8.87
C VAL A 24 1.34 12.10 -7.49
N ARG A 25 0.71 12.60 -6.43
CA ARG A 25 0.95 12.12 -5.06
C ARG A 25 0.56 10.65 -4.95
N ALA A 26 1.26 9.89 -4.10
CA ALA A 26 0.97 8.49 -3.93
C ALA A 26 1.32 7.93 -2.55
N VAL A 27 0.67 6.82 -2.21
CA VAL A 27 1.02 5.93 -1.09
C VAL A 27 1.26 4.53 -1.66
N HIS A 28 2.32 3.86 -1.20
CA HIS A 28 2.73 2.55 -1.69
C HIS A 28 2.64 1.52 -0.57
N LEU A 29 1.59 0.70 -0.60
CA LEU A 29 1.33 -0.35 0.37
C LEU A 29 1.93 -1.67 -0.12
N GLY A 30 2.61 -2.35 0.79
CA GLY A 30 3.21 -3.64 0.51
C GLY A 30 3.98 -4.20 1.70
N VAL A 31 4.59 -5.35 1.49
CA VAL A 31 5.33 -6.09 2.51
C VAL A 31 6.77 -5.59 2.59
N SER A 32 7.17 -5.03 3.73
CA SER A 32 8.53 -4.50 3.97
C SER A 32 9.36 -5.35 4.94
N ARG A 33 8.74 -6.32 5.60
CA ARG A 33 9.38 -7.23 6.55
C ARG A 33 9.07 -8.67 6.18
N PHE A 34 10.08 -9.52 6.30
CA PHE A 34 9.95 -10.95 6.06
C PHE A 34 9.50 -11.69 7.31
N GLY A 35 8.72 -12.75 7.12
CA GLY A 35 8.34 -13.69 8.17
C GLY A 35 7.15 -13.21 9.00
N GLN A 36 6.00 -13.85 8.78
CA GLN A 36 4.85 -13.79 9.66
C GLN A 36 3.99 -15.04 9.41
N SER A 37 3.45 -15.63 10.46
CA SER A 37 2.47 -16.73 10.36
C SER A 37 1.19 -16.32 11.06
N GLY A 38 0.06 -16.81 10.55
CA GLY A 38 -1.27 -16.47 11.03
C GLY A 38 -2.32 -16.81 9.97
N ASP A 39 -3.57 -16.51 10.27
CA ASP A 39 -4.59 -16.46 9.23
C ASP A 39 -4.36 -15.29 8.27
N LEU A 40 -5.02 -15.34 7.12
CA LEU A 40 -4.83 -14.37 6.05
C LEU A 40 -5.13 -12.93 6.51
N ASP A 41 -6.22 -12.74 7.24
CA ASP A 41 -6.67 -11.43 7.70
C ASP A 41 -5.68 -10.81 8.70
N ALA A 42 -5.15 -11.63 9.61
CA ALA A 42 -4.14 -11.21 10.57
C ALA A 42 -2.81 -10.83 9.88
N VAL A 43 -2.38 -11.62 8.89
CA VAL A 43 -1.14 -11.33 8.14
C VAL A 43 -1.29 -10.07 7.28
N PHE A 44 -2.44 -9.89 6.62
CA PHE A 44 -2.69 -8.68 5.84
C PHE A 44 -2.74 -7.44 6.72
N ARG A 45 -3.41 -7.53 7.87
CA ARG A 45 -3.42 -6.43 8.86
C ARG A 45 -2.03 -6.13 9.40
N HIS A 46 -1.22 -7.16 9.67
CA HIS A 46 0.16 -6.98 10.10
C HIS A 46 1.00 -6.19 9.08
N HIS A 47 0.71 -6.36 7.79
CA HIS A 47 1.37 -5.63 6.70
C HIS A 47 0.64 -4.35 6.25
N GLY A 48 -0.46 -3.96 6.91
CA GLY A 48 -1.28 -2.80 6.51
C GLY A 48 -1.96 -2.96 5.15
N LEU A 49 -2.23 -4.20 4.74
CA LEU A 49 -2.93 -4.57 3.50
C LEU A 49 -4.39 -4.94 3.76
N ASP A 50 -4.87 -4.80 4.99
CA ASP A 50 -6.29 -4.93 5.31
C ASP A 50 -7.10 -3.73 4.78
N THR A 51 -8.42 -3.90 4.73
CA THR A 51 -9.34 -2.91 4.18
C THR A 51 -9.24 -1.55 4.88
N ASP A 52 -9.15 -1.53 6.20
CA ASP A 52 -9.13 -0.26 6.96
C ASP A 52 -7.84 0.50 6.68
N SER A 53 -6.70 -0.19 6.62
CA SER A 53 -5.41 0.39 6.26
C SER A 53 -5.39 0.95 4.83
N ILE A 54 -5.99 0.24 3.86
CA ILE A 54 -6.08 0.71 2.46
C ILE A 54 -6.97 1.94 2.35
N VAL A 55 -8.15 1.92 2.99
CA VAL A 55 -9.08 3.05 2.98
C VAL A 55 -8.47 4.26 3.69
N GLY A 56 -7.84 4.07 4.85
CA GLY A 56 -7.13 5.12 5.57
C GLY A 56 -6.06 5.78 4.70
N SER A 57 -5.23 4.97 4.04
CA SER A 57 -4.20 5.46 3.12
C SER A 57 -4.77 6.23 1.93
N ALA A 58 -5.94 5.80 1.41
CA ALA A 58 -6.63 6.50 0.35
C ALA A 58 -7.19 7.85 0.79
N LEU A 59 -7.68 7.95 2.03
CA LEU A 59 -8.13 9.22 2.61
C LEU A 59 -6.96 10.16 2.90
N ASP A 60 -5.86 9.63 3.45
CA ASP A 60 -4.67 10.41 3.82
C ASP A 60 -3.97 11.07 2.62
N VAL A 61 -4.08 10.47 1.42
CA VAL A 61 -3.44 11.02 0.20
C VAL A 61 -4.31 12.05 -0.53
N LEU A 62 -5.58 12.22 -0.14
CA LEU A 62 -6.45 13.28 -0.65
C LEU A 62 -5.96 14.66 -0.16
N PRO A 63 -6.26 15.74 -0.90
CA PRO A 63 -5.86 17.09 -0.51
C PRO A 63 -6.67 17.64 0.67
#